data_AF-A0A0G1JJX2-F1
#
_entry.id   AF-A0A0G1JJX2-F1
#
_cell.length_a   1.000
_cell.length_b   1.000
_cell.length_c   1.000
_cell.angle_alpha   90.00
_cell.angle_beta   90.00
_cell.angle_gamma   90.00
#
_symmetry.space_group_name_H-M   'P 1'
#
loop_
_entity.id
_entity.type
_entity.pdbx_description
1 polymer ?
#
loop_
_entity_poly.entity_id
_entity_poly.type
_entity_poly.pdbx_seq_one_letter_code
_entity_poly.pdbx_strand_id
1 'polypeptide(L)'
;MAKKEQQPSSEGQSPKTKEFIKKNWPVALAIAGAAGAIGASVWLTARFLREKKEREEKVDTALKLIEREVEEMSDPTAIILETGSYLSRVGGRETVEAAEELARNIDDPEAKDALEVLGNVSSIESHHRK
;
A
#
# COMPACT_ATOMS: atom_id res chain seq x y z
N MET A 1 -1.88 -31.98 -30.63
CA MET A 1 -2.43 -31.68 -29.29
C MET A 1 -1.69 -30.47 -28.75
N ALA A 2 -2.26 -29.27 -28.87
CA ALA A 2 -1.65 -28.04 -28.35
C ALA A 2 -2.23 -27.76 -26.96
N LYS A 3 -1.36 -27.74 -25.93
CA LYS A 3 -1.71 -27.29 -24.59
C LYS A 3 -1.94 -25.78 -24.65
N LYS A 4 -3.18 -25.34 -24.44
CA LYS A 4 -3.47 -23.92 -24.18
C LYS A 4 -2.95 -23.61 -22.77
N GLU A 5 -1.93 -22.77 -22.71
CA GLU A 5 -1.46 -22.15 -21.47
C GLU A 5 -2.60 -21.28 -20.91
N GLN A 6 -3.03 -21.61 -19.70
CA GLN A 6 -4.00 -20.82 -18.95
C GLN A 6 -3.30 -19.55 -18.46
N GLN A 7 -3.72 -18.39 -18.99
CA GLN A 7 -3.49 -17.10 -18.35
C GLN A 7 -4.19 -17.10 -16.97
N PRO A 8 -3.54 -16.64 -15.89
CA PRO A 8 -4.24 -16.44 -14.63
C PRO A 8 -5.19 -15.24 -14.77
N SER A 9 -6.49 -15.53 -14.77
CA SER A 9 -7.60 -14.57 -14.82
C SER A 9 -7.56 -13.61 -13.63
N SER A 10 -7.59 -12.32 -13.93
CA SER A 10 -7.57 -11.17 -13.01
C SER A 10 -8.92 -10.85 -12.35
N GLU A 11 -9.75 -11.84 -12.03
CA GLU A 11 -11.15 -11.63 -11.60
C GLU A 11 -11.52 -12.17 -10.20
N GLY A 12 -10.55 -12.53 -9.36
CA GLY A 12 -10.81 -13.16 -8.05
C GLY A 12 -10.44 -12.37 -6.77
N GLN A 13 -9.81 -11.19 -6.87
CA GLN A 13 -9.17 -10.54 -5.70
C GLN A 13 -10.01 -9.43 -5.04
N SER A 14 -10.90 -8.75 -5.78
CA SER A 14 -11.66 -7.58 -5.28
C SER A 14 -12.52 -7.81 -4.02
N PRO A 15 -13.19 -8.97 -3.81
CA PRO A 15 -13.99 -9.18 -2.60
C PRO A 15 -13.14 -9.15 -1.32
N LYS A 16 -11.96 -9.77 -1.35
CA LYS A 16 -11.06 -9.84 -0.20
C LYS A 16 -10.43 -8.49 0.12
N THR A 17 -10.12 -7.70 -0.90
CA THR A 17 -9.52 -6.38 -0.73
C THR A 17 -10.52 -5.39 -0.15
N LYS A 18 -11.79 -5.44 -0.58
CA LYS A 18 -12.86 -4.64 0.05
C LYS A 18 -13.08 -5.02 1.52
N GLU A 19 -13.08 -6.31 1.85
CA GLU A 19 -13.18 -6.76 3.25
C GLU A 19 -11.97 -6.30 4.08
N PHE A 20 -10.77 -6.40 3.52
CA PHE A 20 -9.55 -5.90 4.14
C PHE A 20 -9.62 -4.39 4.42
N ILE A 21 -10.04 -3.58 3.45
CA ILE A 21 -10.22 -2.13 3.60
C ILE A 21 -11.26 -1.86 4.67
N LYS A 22 -12.44 -2.48 4.61
CA LYS A 22 -13.51 -2.29 5.59
C LYS A 22 -13.05 -2.59 7.02
N LYS A 23 -12.22 -3.62 7.21
CA LYS A 23 -11.66 -3.99 8.50
C LYS A 23 -10.59 -3.01 9.00
N ASN A 24 -9.69 -2.58 8.12
CA ASN A 24 -8.48 -1.87 8.52
C ASN A 24 -8.56 -0.34 8.36
N TRP A 25 -9.48 0.18 7.54
CA TRP A 25 -9.59 1.61 7.27
C TRP A 25 -9.84 2.47 8.51
N PRO A 26 -10.79 2.11 9.41
CA PRO A 26 -10.99 2.87 10.65
C PRO A 26 -9.75 2.88 11.56
N VAL A 27 -9.01 1.77 11.57
CA VAL A 27 -7.76 1.65 12.34
C VAL A 27 -6.66 2.51 11.72
N ALA A 28 -6.52 2.48 10.39
CA ALA A 28 -5.56 3.28 9.66
C ALA A 28 -5.80 4.79 9.87
N LEU A 29 -7.06 5.25 9.85
CA LEU A 29 -7.41 6.63 10.16
C LEU A 29 -7.10 7.02 11.60
N ALA A 30 -7.40 6.13 12.56
CA ALA A 30 -7.11 6.39 13.97
C ALA A 30 -5.60 6.51 14.24
N ILE A 31 -4.79 5.67 13.59
CA ILE A 31 -3.32 5.68 13.71
C ILE A 31 -2.73 6.91 13.02
N ALA A 32 -3.18 7.21 11.80
CA ALA A 32 -2.67 8.35 11.05
C ALA A 32 -2.96 9.70 11.72
N GLY A 33 -4.02 9.77 12.56
CA GLY A 33 -4.33 10.93 13.37
C GLY A 33 -4.42 12.21 12.52
N ALA A 34 -3.51 13.15 12.77
CA ALA A 34 -3.46 14.43 12.07
C ALA A 34 -3.09 14.33 10.58
N ALA A 35 -2.42 13.23 10.17
CA ALA A 35 -2.06 13.00 8.78
C ALA A 35 -3.23 12.58 7.89
N GLY A 36 -4.38 12.25 8.50
CA GLY A 36 -5.63 11.97 7.80
C GLY A 36 -5.53 10.81 6.79
N ALA A 37 -6.21 10.96 5.66
CA ALA A 37 -6.33 9.92 4.63
C ALA A 37 -4.98 9.55 3.99
N ILE A 38 -4.03 10.48 3.91
CA ILE A 38 -2.69 10.24 3.35
C ILE A 38 -1.90 9.27 4.25
N GLY A 39 -1.83 9.57 5.55
CA GLY A 39 -1.17 8.68 6.50
C GLY A 39 -1.85 7.31 6.54
N ALA A 40 -3.18 7.29 6.57
CA ALA A 40 -3.95 6.06 6.55
C ALA A 40 -3.68 5.22 5.29
N SER A 41 -3.48 5.86 4.14
CA SER A 41 -3.18 5.18 2.86
C SER A 41 -1.79 4.53 2.86
N VAL A 42 -0.77 5.19 3.38
CA VAL A 42 0.58 4.61 3.51
C VAL A 42 0.55 3.43 4.48
N TRP A 43 -0.09 3.59 5.63
CA TRP A 43 -0.25 2.52 6.62
C TRP A 43 -1.00 1.32 6.04
N LEU A 44 -2.13 1.58 5.36
CA LEU A 44 -2.97 0.54 4.78
C LEU A 44 -2.23 -0.25 3.70
N THR A 45 -1.40 0.43 2.90
CA THR A 45 -0.57 -0.21 1.88
C THR A 45 0.50 -1.11 2.51
N ALA A 46 1.17 -0.64 3.56
CA ALA A 46 2.14 -1.46 4.31
C ALA A 46 1.49 -2.70 4.93
N ARG A 47 0.34 -2.51 5.60
CA ARG A 47 -0.45 -3.60 6.19
C ARG A 47 -0.89 -4.61 5.14
N PHE A 48 -1.37 -4.13 4.00
CA PHE A 48 -1.84 -4.98 2.91
C PHE A 48 -0.72 -5.86 2.36
N LEU A 49 0.47 -5.29 2.16
CA LEU A 49 1.64 -6.05 1.70
C LEU A 49 2.05 -7.15 2.67
N ARG A 50 1.91 -6.92 3.98
CA ARG A 50 2.21 -7.90 5.03
C ARG A 50 1.18 -9.02 5.10
N GLU A 51 -0.11 -8.68 5.01
CA GLU A 51 -1.18 -9.68 5.12
C GLU A 51 -1.41 -10.47 3.81
N LYS A 52 -0.99 -9.94 2.66
CA LYS A 52 -1.18 -10.58 1.36
C LYS A 52 -0.39 -11.88 1.19
N LYS A 53 0.80 -12.01 1.80
CA LYS A 53 1.62 -13.24 1.76
C LYS A 53 2.67 -13.26 2.87
N GLU A 54 3.17 -14.46 3.18
CA GLU A 54 4.36 -14.62 4.03
C GLU A 54 5.61 -14.05 3.33
N ARG A 55 6.46 -13.38 4.10
CA ARG A 55 7.67 -12.69 3.62
C ARG A 55 8.83 -12.98 4.55
N GLU A 56 10.03 -12.69 4.09
CA GLU A 56 11.22 -12.71 4.94
C GLU A 56 11.05 -11.76 6.14
N GLU A 57 11.57 -12.19 7.30
CA GLU A 57 11.45 -11.45 8.57
C GLU A 57 11.92 -9.99 8.46
N LYS A 58 12.97 -9.74 7.68
CA LYS A 58 13.50 -8.39 7.45
C LYS A 58 12.50 -7.48 6.73
N VAL A 59 11.80 -8.01 5.72
CA VAL A 59 10.79 -7.26 4.96
C VAL A 59 9.56 -7.03 5.81
N ASP A 60 9.09 -8.05 6.55
CA ASP A 60 7.96 -7.87 7.48
C ASP A 60 8.28 -6.85 8.59
N THR A 61 9.49 -6.90 9.15
CA THR A 61 9.96 -5.92 10.15
C THR A 61 10.01 -4.51 9.58
N ALA A 62 10.51 -4.33 8.35
CA ALA A 62 10.55 -3.03 7.69
C ALA A 62 9.14 -2.46 7.43
N LEU A 63 8.19 -3.29 7.00
CA LEU A 63 6.80 -2.88 6.81
C LEU A 63 6.11 -2.55 8.15
N LYS A 64 6.43 -3.25 9.24
CA LYS A 64 5.99 -2.88 10.60
C LYS A 64 6.56 -1.55 11.06
N LEU A 65 7.80 -1.22 10.69
CA LEU A 65 8.42 0.06 11.03
C LEU A 65 7.67 1.20 10.33
N ILE A 66 7.36 1.04 9.05
CA ILE A 66 6.55 2.00 8.28
C ILE A 66 5.19 2.26 8.95
N GLU A 67 4.51 1.20 9.42
CA GLU A 67 3.25 1.35 10.15
C GLU A 67 3.38 2.18 11.43
N ARG A 68 4.52 2.09 12.12
CA ARG A 68 4.82 2.89 13.33
C ARG A 68 5.21 4.33 12.98
N GLU A 69 6.00 4.53 11.94
CA GLU A 69 6.41 5.87 11.49
C GLU A 69 5.20 6.73 11.12
N VAL A 70 4.17 6.14 10.50
CA VAL A 70 2.91 6.85 10.22
C VAL A 70 2.22 7.33 11.50
N GLU A 71 2.31 6.58 12.60
CA GLU A 71 1.71 6.96 13.90
C GLU A 71 2.42 8.17 14.53
N GLU A 72 3.73 8.27 14.32
CA GLU A 72 4.58 9.30 14.92
C GLU A 72 4.61 10.59 14.09
N MET A 73 4.31 10.51 12.80
CA MET A 73 4.33 11.66 11.88
C MET A 73 2.97 12.37 11.80
N SER A 74 3.00 13.70 11.87
CA SER A 74 1.79 14.53 11.76
C SER A 74 1.66 15.26 10.42
N ASP A 75 2.75 15.36 9.63
CA ASP A 75 2.76 16.06 8.35
C ASP A 75 2.45 15.07 7.20
N PRO A 76 1.33 15.25 6.46
CA PRO A 76 0.95 14.34 5.38
C PRO A 76 1.95 14.29 4.23
N THR A 77 2.59 15.43 3.91
CA THR A 77 3.56 15.51 2.81
C THR A 77 4.85 14.78 3.17
N ALA A 78 5.32 14.93 4.41
CA ALA A 78 6.44 14.17 4.93
C ALA A 78 6.16 12.67 4.91
N ILE A 79 4.96 12.24 5.31
CA ILE A 79 4.59 10.81 5.28
C ILE A 79 4.64 10.24 3.86
N ILE A 80 4.05 10.91 2.87
CA ILE A 80 4.01 10.36 1.52
C ILE A 80 5.41 10.36 0.86
N LEU A 81 6.23 11.37 1.13
CA LEU A 81 7.57 11.49 0.54
C LEU A 81 8.61 10.63 1.27
N GLU A 82 8.60 10.56 2.59
CA GLU A 82 9.60 9.84 3.37
C GLU A 82 9.17 8.38 3.56
N THR A 83 8.05 8.18 4.25
CA THR A 83 7.55 6.84 4.57
C THR A 83 7.03 6.12 3.32
N GLY A 84 6.37 6.84 2.40
CA GLY A 84 5.93 6.29 1.12
C GLY A 84 7.11 5.87 0.22
N SER A 85 8.19 6.66 0.18
CA SER A 85 9.42 6.27 -0.54
C SER A 85 10.10 5.08 0.12
N TYR A 86 10.16 5.03 1.45
CA TYR A 86 10.70 3.87 2.15
C TYR A 86 9.87 2.60 1.90
N LEU A 87 8.55 2.71 1.91
CA LEU A 87 7.62 1.65 1.52
C LEU A 87 7.85 1.16 0.08
N SER A 88 8.09 2.07 -0.86
CA SER A 88 8.50 1.70 -2.22
C SER A 88 9.82 0.93 -2.23
N ARG A 89 10.79 1.33 -1.41
CA ARG A 89 12.09 0.65 -1.36
C ARG A 89 12.00 -0.76 -0.79
N VAL A 90 11.13 -0.98 0.18
CA VAL A 90 10.90 -2.27 0.85
C VAL A 90 10.04 -3.20 0.00
N GLY A 91 8.90 -2.71 -0.52
CA GLY A 91 7.95 -3.53 -1.29
C GLY A 91 8.22 -3.58 -2.80
N GLY A 92 9.02 -2.66 -3.33
CA GLY A 92 9.37 -2.59 -4.74
C GLY A 92 8.12 -2.42 -5.62
N ARG A 93 8.06 -3.22 -6.69
CA ARG A 93 6.92 -3.21 -7.63
C ARG A 93 5.60 -3.62 -6.97
N GLU A 94 5.65 -4.46 -5.94
CA GLU A 94 4.44 -4.89 -5.23
C GLU A 94 3.76 -3.71 -4.51
N THR A 95 4.50 -2.67 -4.13
CA THR A 95 3.94 -1.45 -3.53
C THR A 95 3.03 -0.72 -4.52
N VAL A 96 3.44 -0.62 -5.80
CA VAL A 96 2.62 -0.01 -6.85
C VAL A 96 1.34 -0.82 -7.06
N GLU A 97 1.48 -2.15 -7.20
CA GLU A 97 0.35 -3.05 -7.38
C GLU A 97 -0.63 -3.01 -6.20
N ALA A 98 -0.11 -2.94 -4.97
CA ALA A 98 -0.91 -2.80 -3.75
C ALA A 98 -1.66 -1.46 -3.72
N ALA A 99 -0.97 -0.35 -4.00
CA ALA A 99 -1.58 0.97 -4.01
C ALA A 99 -2.70 1.07 -5.06
N GLU A 100 -2.47 0.57 -6.28
CA GLU A 100 -3.48 0.51 -7.36
C GLU A 100 -4.65 -0.41 -7.01
N GLU A 101 -4.40 -1.54 -6.34
CA GLU A 101 -5.45 -2.46 -5.90
C GLU A 101 -6.33 -1.83 -4.81
N LEU A 102 -5.72 -1.15 -3.84
CA LEU A 102 -6.43 -0.43 -2.79
C LEU A 102 -7.22 0.76 -3.37
N ALA A 103 -6.62 1.57 -4.26
CA ALA A 103 -7.25 2.74 -4.87
C ALA A 103 -8.50 2.37 -5.68
N ARG A 104 -8.51 1.20 -6.33
CA ARG A 104 -9.68 0.70 -7.08
C ARG A 104 -10.84 0.23 -6.19
N ASN A 105 -10.57 -0.04 -4.91
CA ASN A 105 -11.53 -0.66 -4.00
C ASN A 105 -11.91 0.22 -2.80
N ILE A 106 -11.24 1.36 -2.60
CA ILE A 106 -11.57 2.33 -1.57
C ILE A 106 -12.65 3.29 -2.06
N ASP A 107 -13.62 3.59 -1.19
CA ASP A 107 -14.72 4.51 -1.51
C ASP A 107 -14.37 5.97 -1.17
N ASP A 108 -13.32 6.19 -0.37
CA ASP A 108 -12.87 7.52 0.07
C ASP A 108 -12.04 8.21 -1.03
N PRO A 109 -12.47 9.38 -1.56
CA PRO A 109 -11.78 10.05 -2.65
C PRO A 109 -10.38 10.56 -2.28
N GLU A 110 -10.19 11.06 -1.06
CA GLU A 110 -8.91 11.61 -0.61
C GLU A 110 -7.88 10.49 -0.43
N ALA A 111 -8.32 9.35 0.12
CA ALA A 111 -7.50 8.15 0.22
C ALA A 111 -7.16 7.57 -1.16
N LYS A 112 -8.12 7.59 -2.09
CA LYS A 112 -7.89 7.16 -3.46
C LYS A 112 -6.79 8.01 -4.12
N ASP A 113 -6.90 9.33 -4.05
CA ASP A 113 -5.90 10.25 -4.59
C ASP A 113 -4.53 10.04 -3.92
N ALA A 114 -4.50 9.85 -2.60
CA ALA A 114 -3.27 9.56 -1.87
C ALA A 114 -2.61 8.24 -2.31
N LEU A 115 -3.39 7.19 -2.53
CA LEU A 115 -2.91 5.89 -3.02
C LEU A 115 -2.39 5.99 -4.46
N GLU A 116 -3.04 6.77 -5.32
CA GLU A 116 -2.56 7.04 -6.68
C GLU A 116 -1.22 7.80 -6.66
N VAL A 117 -1.08 8.82 -5.81
CA VAL A 117 0.19 9.54 -5.61
C VAL A 117 1.27 8.61 -5.07
N LEU A 118 0.95 7.75 -4.09
CA LEU A 118 1.88 6.77 -3.55
C LEU A 118 2.36 5.78 -4.63
N GLY A 119 1.45 5.32 -5.50
CA GLY A 119 1.77 4.49 -6.65
C GLY A 119 2.74 5.19 -7.62
N ASN A 120 2.50 6.48 -7.89
CA ASN A 120 3.36 7.29 -8.76
C ASN A 120 4.77 7.49 -8.18
N VAL A 121 4.87 7.89 -6.91
CA VAL A 121 6.15 8.01 -6.19
C VAL A 121 6.93 6.69 -6.26
N SER A 122 6.23 5.59 -6.03
CA SER A 122 6.83 4.26 -6.05
C SER A 122 7.32 3.84 -7.44
N SER A 123 6.61 4.24 -8.50
CA SER A 123 7.00 3.98 -9.88
C SER A 123 8.28 4.74 -10.27
N ILE A 124 8.43 5.99 -9.83
CA ILE A 124 9.61 6.81 -10.10
C ILE A 124 10.86 6.19 -9.45
N GLU A 125 10.79 5.82 -8.17
CA GLU A 125 11.90 5.18 -7.45
C GLU A 125 12.32 3.83 -8.06
N SER A 126 11.38 3.12 -8.71
CA SER A 126 11.69 1.86 -9.41
C SER A 126 12.46 2.05 -10.73
N HIS A 127 12.30 3.20 -11.39
CA HIS A 127 12.99 3.52 -12.65
C HIS A 127 14.42 4.03 -12.44
N HIS A 128 14.70 4.67 -11.31
CA HIS A 128 16.05 5.16 -10.97
C HIS A 128 17.05 4.06 -10.57
N ARG A 129 16.63 2.78 -10.54
CA ARG A 129 17.47 1.62 -10.17
C ARG A 129 17.85 0.69 -11.33
N LYS A 130 17.81 1.18 -12.58
CA LYS A 130 18.38 0.49 -13.75
C LYS A 130 19.71 1.13 -14.15
#